data_AF-X1I0A3-F1
#
_entry.id   AF-X1I0A3-F1
#
_cell.length_a   1.000
_cell.length_b   1.000
_cell.length_c   1.000
_cell.angle_alpha   90.00
_cell.angle_beta   90.00
_cell.angle_gamma   90.00
#
_symmetry.space_group_name_H-M   'P 1'
#
loop_
_entity.id
_entity.type
_entity.pdbx_description
1 polymer ?
#
loop_
_entity_poly.entity_id
_entity_poly.type
_entity_poly.pdbx_seq_one_letter_code
_entity_poly.pdbx_strand_id
1 'polypeptide(L)'
;HEEDIRITNEIKKIDFTISIKAYGDGPLQLSTDKDFKLFPRLQREGRVVSSEKAIGLIFDDPAFSEFGNINVLPLIYDENNRRCNIMIFDFVKARANTKEIRYEEEGRGRKHPVFRFYDELGKYICEVRYGDASANALQRGLWTNTKNATPYFHSVTNGWIDYSDNLLLVTLFSHALISTPIGHEKALETLKSDIQSQKDKSQLLE
;
A
#
# COMPACT_ATOMS: atom_id res chain seq x y z
N HIS A 1 -7.58 -5.93 -20.59
CA HIS A 1 -6.33 -5.28 -20.14
C HIS A 1 -6.70 -4.38 -18.97
N GLU A 2 -6.01 -4.48 -17.83
CA GLU A 2 -6.10 -3.44 -16.79
C GLU A 2 -5.46 -2.18 -17.40
N GLU A 3 -6.19 -1.06 -17.38
CA GLU A 3 -5.68 0.23 -17.85
C GLU A 3 -5.09 0.98 -16.65
N ASP A 4 -3.78 1.21 -16.67
CA ASP A 4 -3.10 1.98 -15.64
C ASP A 4 -3.28 3.49 -15.89
N ILE A 5 -3.47 4.25 -14.81
CA ILE A 5 -3.57 5.71 -14.83
C ILE A 5 -2.18 6.28 -14.57
N ARG A 6 -1.71 7.21 -15.39
CA ARG A 6 -0.45 7.93 -15.12
C ARG A 6 -0.71 9.04 -14.11
N ILE A 7 0.03 9.05 -13.01
CA ILE A 7 -0.01 10.10 -11.98
C ILE A 7 1.35 10.80 -11.90
N THR A 8 1.29 12.12 -11.75
CA THR A 8 2.43 12.98 -11.43
C THR A 8 2.27 13.47 -10.00
N ASN A 9 3.17 13.09 -9.10
CA ASN A 9 3.26 13.68 -7.76
C ASN A 9 3.82 15.09 -7.89
N GLU A 10 2.98 16.11 -7.78
CA GLU A 10 3.41 17.50 -7.95
C GLU A 10 4.28 18.04 -6.81
N ILE A 11 4.31 17.36 -5.65
CA ILE A 11 5.12 17.74 -4.46
C ILE A 11 6.54 17.19 -4.58
N LYS A 12 6.67 15.90 -4.87
CA LYS A 12 7.96 15.20 -5.03
C LYS A 12 8.50 15.23 -6.45
N LYS A 13 7.71 15.70 -7.42
CA LYS A 13 8.03 15.76 -8.86
C LYS A 13 8.42 14.38 -9.42
N ILE A 14 7.65 13.35 -9.10
CA ILE A 14 7.84 11.98 -9.61
C ILE A 14 6.61 11.51 -10.39
N ASP A 15 6.84 10.82 -11.52
CA ASP A 15 5.81 10.20 -12.36
C ASP A 15 5.75 8.69 -12.09
N PHE A 16 4.54 8.13 -12.03
CA PHE A 16 4.33 6.69 -11.93
C PHE A 16 2.96 6.29 -12.49
N THR A 17 2.83 5.06 -13.01
CA THR A 17 1.56 4.49 -13.48
C THR A 17 0.91 3.70 -12.35
N ILE A 18 -0.43 3.74 -12.26
CA ILE A 18 -1.17 3.14 -11.14
C ILE A 18 -2.48 2.48 -11.58
N SER A 19 -2.74 1.31 -11.04
CA SER A 19 -4.06 0.71 -10.97
C SER A 19 -4.78 1.17 -9.69
N ILE A 20 -5.96 1.79 -9.79
CA ILE A 20 -6.77 2.17 -8.62
C ILE A 20 -7.48 0.93 -8.08
N LYS A 21 -7.33 0.67 -6.77
CA LYS A 21 -8.03 -0.40 -6.07
C LYS A 21 -8.55 0.12 -4.72
N ALA A 22 -9.76 -0.27 -4.32
CA ALA A 22 -10.35 0.16 -3.05
C ALA A 22 -10.31 -0.97 -2.02
N TYR A 23 -9.89 -0.65 -0.79
CA TYR A 23 -9.77 -1.61 0.31
C TYR A 23 -10.26 -0.99 1.63
N GLY A 24 -10.82 -1.81 2.51
CA GLY A 24 -11.11 -1.39 3.88
C GLY A 24 -9.83 -1.25 4.70
N ASP A 25 -9.84 -0.37 5.70
CA ASP A 25 -8.72 -0.20 6.64
C ASP A 25 -8.46 -1.48 7.46
N GLY A 26 -7.34 -2.15 7.17
CA GLY A 26 -6.97 -3.44 7.75
C GLY A 26 -6.02 -4.25 6.84
N PRO A 27 -6.24 -5.59 6.73
CA PRO A 27 -5.41 -6.44 5.88
C PRO A 27 -5.45 -6.02 4.42
N LEU A 28 -4.26 -5.82 3.84
CA LEU A 28 -4.09 -5.41 2.44
C LEU A 28 -3.23 -6.44 1.72
N GLN A 29 -3.74 -7.01 0.63
CA GLN A 29 -2.95 -7.85 -0.26
C GLN A 29 -2.14 -6.95 -1.20
N LEU A 30 -0.82 -7.05 -1.09
CA LEU A 30 0.13 -6.30 -1.91
C LEU A 30 0.38 -7.03 -3.24
N SER A 31 0.52 -8.35 -3.20
CA SER A 31 0.58 -9.18 -4.41
C SER A 31 -0.07 -10.54 -4.22
N THR A 32 -0.54 -11.09 -5.33
CA THR A 32 -0.93 -12.50 -5.42
C THR A 32 0.29 -13.29 -5.86
N ASP A 33 0.70 -14.29 -5.07
CA ASP A 33 1.75 -15.23 -5.46
C ASP A 33 1.19 -16.20 -6.51
N LYS A 34 1.15 -15.75 -7.78
CA LYS A 34 0.54 -16.50 -8.88
C LYS A 34 1.30 -17.78 -9.21
N ASP A 35 2.60 -17.76 -9.00
CA ASP A 35 3.51 -18.88 -9.30
C ASP A 35 3.88 -19.70 -8.05
N PHE A 36 3.32 -19.37 -6.88
CA PHE A 36 3.54 -20.10 -5.61
C PHE A 36 5.02 -20.15 -5.21
N LYS A 37 5.74 -19.03 -5.37
CA LYS A 37 7.19 -18.94 -5.16
C LYS A 37 7.57 -18.36 -3.80
N LEU A 38 6.79 -17.42 -3.27
CA LEU A 38 7.17 -16.65 -2.08
C LEU A 38 7.22 -17.54 -0.83
N PHE A 39 6.13 -18.24 -0.53
CA PHE A 39 6.03 -19.03 0.69
C PHE A 39 7.02 -20.23 0.67
N PRO A 40 7.11 -21.03 -0.41
CA PRO A 40 8.08 -22.13 -0.46
C PRO A 40 9.53 -21.65 -0.42
N ARG A 41 9.84 -20.46 -0.94
CA ARG A 41 11.18 -19.88 -0.82
C ARG A 41 11.54 -19.62 0.64
N LEU A 42 10.64 -19.06 1.43
CA LEU A 42 10.84 -18.80 2.86
C LEU A 42 10.86 -20.10 3.68
N GLN A 43 10.14 -21.15 3.27
CA GLN A 43 10.19 -22.47 3.94
C GLN A 43 11.56 -23.14 3.86
N ARG A 44 12.42 -22.76 2.90
CA ARG A 44 13.81 -23.25 2.84
C ARG A 44 14.68 -22.63 3.93
N GLU A 45 14.21 -21.56 4.55
CA GLU A 45 14.87 -20.91 5.67
C GLU A 45 14.44 -21.55 6.99
N GLY A 46 15.14 -21.19 8.07
CA GLY A 46 14.72 -21.56 9.43
C GLY A 46 13.42 -20.87 9.86
N ARG A 47 12.90 -21.24 11.04
CA ARG A 47 11.71 -20.59 11.63
C ARG A 47 11.93 -19.12 11.97
N VAL A 48 13.18 -18.69 12.14
CA VAL A 48 13.57 -17.31 12.41
C VAL A 48 14.81 -17.00 11.58
N VAL A 49 14.77 -15.88 10.85
CA VAL A 49 15.88 -15.35 10.06
C VAL A 49 16.13 -13.92 10.54
N SER A 50 17.28 -13.68 11.15
CA SER A 50 17.68 -12.35 11.67
C SER A 50 19.03 -11.86 11.15
N SER A 51 19.72 -12.68 10.36
CA SER A 51 20.97 -12.28 9.71
C SER A 51 20.67 -11.34 8.55
N GLU A 52 21.26 -10.13 8.59
CA GLU A 52 21.13 -9.14 7.51
C GLU A 52 21.51 -9.71 6.14
N LYS A 53 22.57 -10.52 6.09
CA LYS A 53 22.99 -11.20 4.86
C LYS A 53 21.92 -12.18 4.35
N ALA A 54 21.31 -12.96 5.24
CA ALA A 54 20.28 -13.93 4.86
C ALA A 54 18.99 -13.22 4.40
N ILE A 55 18.59 -12.17 5.12
CA ILE A 55 17.45 -11.32 4.75
C ILE A 55 17.67 -10.67 3.38
N GLY A 56 18.87 -10.15 3.13
CA GLY A 56 19.26 -9.62 1.82
C GLY A 56 19.09 -10.65 0.71
N LEU A 57 19.62 -11.86 0.91
CA LEU A 57 19.48 -12.97 -0.06
C LEU A 57 18.04 -13.42 -0.31
N ILE A 58 17.14 -13.26 0.66
CA ILE A 58 15.71 -13.53 0.48
C ILE A 58 15.09 -12.48 -0.43
N PHE A 59 15.35 -11.20 -0.18
CA PHE A 59 14.81 -10.11 -1.00
C PHE A 59 15.41 -10.05 -2.41
N ASP A 60 16.65 -10.52 -2.58
CA ASP A 60 17.30 -10.62 -3.90
C ASP A 60 16.91 -11.89 -4.67
N ASP A 61 16.15 -12.80 -4.05
CA ASP A 61 15.67 -14.01 -4.73
C ASP A 61 14.65 -13.65 -5.82
N PRO A 62 14.70 -14.28 -7.00
CA PRO A 62 13.71 -14.06 -8.05
C PRO A 62 12.25 -14.26 -7.63
N ALA A 63 11.97 -15.08 -6.61
CA ALA A 63 10.64 -15.20 -6.02
C ALA A 63 10.09 -13.85 -5.51
N PHE A 64 10.98 -12.96 -5.06
CA PHE A 64 10.70 -11.60 -4.62
C PHE A 64 10.95 -10.57 -5.73
N SER A 65 11.18 -10.94 -6.99
CA SER A 65 11.40 -9.94 -8.06
C SER A 65 10.16 -9.10 -8.38
N GLU A 66 8.95 -9.62 -8.12
CA GLU A 66 7.70 -8.83 -8.17
C GLU A 66 7.52 -7.94 -6.91
N PHE A 67 8.34 -8.14 -5.87
CA PHE A 67 8.36 -7.34 -4.66
C PHE A 67 8.90 -5.95 -4.99
N GLY A 68 8.03 -4.93 -4.96
CA GLY A 68 8.39 -3.54 -5.29
C GLY A 68 7.87 -3.05 -6.64
N ASN A 69 7.34 -3.92 -7.51
CA ASN A 69 6.73 -3.54 -8.79
C ASN A 69 5.21 -3.37 -8.72
N ILE A 70 4.66 -3.19 -7.52
CA ILE A 70 3.22 -3.07 -7.31
C ILE A 70 2.83 -1.61 -7.53
N ASN A 71 2.45 -1.32 -8.78
CA ASN A 71 1.87 -0.07 -9.23
C ASN A 71 0.39 0.03 -8.84
N VAL A 72 0.07 -0.14 -7.55
CA VAL A 72 -1.30 -0.01 -7.04
C VAL A 72 -1.42 1.27 -6.24
N LEU A 73 -2.48 2.04 -6.51
CA LEU A 73 -2.88 3.18 -5.69
C LEU A 73 -4.10 2.74 -4.86
N PRO A 74 -3.87 2.19 -3.65
CA PRO A 74 -4.96 1.70 -2.86
C PRO A 74 -5.67 2.88 -2.18
N LEU A 75 -6.95 3.06 -2.52
CA LEU A 75 -7.86 3.89 -1.75
C LEU A 75 -8.32 3.09 -0.54
N ILE A 76 -7.82 3.45 0.63
CA ILE A 76 -8.18 2.83 1.90
C ILE A 76 -9.37 3.60 2.48
N TYR A 77 -10.47 2.91 2.76
CA TYR A 77 -11.63 3.49 3.43
C TYR A 77 -11.77 2.95 4.85
N ASP A 78 -12.04 3.85 5.78
CA ASP A 78 -12.45 3.54 7.15
C ASP A 78 -13.91 3.93 7.28
N GLU A 79 -14.78 2.99 6.89
CA GLU A 79 -16.24 3.15 6.85
C GLU A 79 -16.81 3.62 8.18
N ASN A 80 -16.30 3.08 9.29
CA ASN A 80 -16.78 3.40 10.64
C ASN A 80 -16.59 4.90 10.95
N ASN A 81 -15.50 5.48 10.46
CA ASN A 81 -15.17 6.89 10.67
C ASN A 81 -15.45 7.76 9.43
N ARG A 82 -16.09 7.21 8.38
CA ARG A 82 -16.44 7.91 7.13
C ARG A 82 -15.26 8.71 6.55
N ARG A 83 -14.09 8.09 6.49
CA ARG A 83 -12.86 8.74 5.99
C ARG A 83 -12.10 7.84 5.03
N CYS A 84 -11.37 8.42 4.10
CA CYS A 84 -10.53 7.69 3.14
C CYS A 84 -9.10 8.23 3.09
N ASN A 85 -8.16 7.40 2.64
CA ASN A 85 -6.76 7.77 2.50
C ASN A 85 -6.15 6.97 1.34
N ILE A 86 -5.30 7.60 0.55
CA ILE A 86 -4.52 6.90 -0.46
C ILE A 86 -3.16 6.57 0.15
N MET A 87 -2.92 5.30 0.43
CA MET A 87 -1.74 4.84 1.19
C MET A 87 -0.85 3.92 0.35
N ILE A 88 0.30 4.42 -0.12
CA ILE A 88 1.24 3.63 -0.92
C ILE A 88 2.23 2.93 0.02
N PHE A 89 2.36 1.60 -0.10
CA PHE A 89 3.33 0.84 0.69
C PHE A 89 4.76 1.09 0.19
N ASP A 90 5.66 1.48 1.10
CA ASP A 90 7.06 1.81 0.80
C ASP A 90 7.93 0.55 0.91
N PHE A 91 8.08 -0.15 -0.22
CA PHE A 91 8.87 -1.37 -0.30
C PHE A 91 10.36 -1.15 -0.02
N VAL A 92 10.91 0.00 -0.42
CA VAL A 92 12.32 0.34 -0.20
C VAL A 92 12.58 0.45 1.30
N LYS A 93 11.73 1.19 2.00
CA LYS A 93 11.79 1.33 3.45
C LYS A 93 11.52 0.01 4.18
N ALA A 94 10.52 -0.75 3.74
CA ALA A 94 10.20 -2.06 4.33
C ALA A 94 11.39 -3.03 4.23
N ARG A 95 12.03 -3.13 3.06
CA ARG A 95 13.23 -3.95 2.84
C ARG A 95 14.38 -3.49 3.72
N ALA A 96 14.69 -2.19 3.74
CA ALA A 96 15.81 -1.64 4.51
C ALA A 96 15.64 -1.85 6.03
N ASN A 97 14.40 -1.76 6.52
CA ASN A 97 14.12 -1.84 7.95
C ASN A 97 13.89 -3.27 8.45
N THR A 98 13.71 -4.26 7.58
CA THR A 98 13.49 -5.65 8.02
C THR A 98 14.73 -6.17 8.75
N LYS A 99 14.56 -6.53 10.03
CA LYS A 99 15.59 -7.14 10.89
C LYS A 99 15.30 -8.57 11.28
N GLU A 100 14.05 -9.00 11.16
CA GLU A 100 13.68 -10.38 11.45
C GLU A 100 12.55 -10.84 10.52
N ILE A 101 12.66 -12.08 10.03
CA ILE A 101 11.58 -12.82 9.38
C ILE A 101 11.28 -14.04 10.23
N ARG A 102 10.02 -14.18 10.65
CA ARG A 102 9.60 -15.23 11.59
C ARG A 102 8.44 -16.05 11.02
N TYR A 103 8.61 -17.37 11.05
CA TYR A 103 7.54 -18.31 10.82
C TYR A 103 6.58 -18.34 12.02
N GLU A 104 5.31 -18.08 11.76
CA GLU A 104 4.23 -18.22 12.74
C GLU A 104 3.24 -19.30 12.30
N GLU A 105 2.96 -20.23 13.21
CA GLU A 105 1.97 -21.30 13.02
C GLU A 105 0.53 -20.79 13.10
N GLU A 106 -0.41 -21.71 12.84
CA GLU A 106 -1.84 -21.52 12.99
C GLU A 106 -2.21 -21.20 14.46
N GLY A 107 -3.21 -20.34 14.68
CA GLY A 107 -3.63 -19.92 16.03
C GLY A 107 -4.09 -18.47 16.13
N ARG A 108 -4.69 -18.07 17.27
CA ARG A 108 -5.20 -16.70 17.52
C ARG A 108 -6.14 -16.17 16.42
N GLY A 109 -7.00 -17.06 15.88
CA GLY A 109 -7.94 -16.74 14.80
C GLY A 109 -7.39 -16.94 13.37
N ARG A 110 -6.10 -17.28 13.21
CA ARG A 110 -5.49 -17.58 11.93
C ARG A 110 -5.51 -19.08 11.64
N LYS A 111 -5.98 -19.45 10.44
CA LYS A 111 -6.12 -20.84 9.97
C LYS A 111 -4.89 -21.40 9.24
N HIS A 112 -3.96 -20.56 8.80
CA HIS A 112 -2.83 -20.98 7.98
C HIS A 112 -1.54 -20.31 8.42
N PRO A 113 -0.37 -20.95 8.28
CA PRO A 113 0.89 -20.35 8.70
C PRO A 113 1.29 -19.16 7.83
N VAL A 114 2.15 -18.31 8.39
CA VAL A 114 2.69 -17.13 7.69
C VAL A 114 4.16 -16.93 8.04
N PHE A 115 4.87 -16.21 7.18
CA PHE A 115 6.14 -15.59 7.55
C PHE A 115 5.92 -14.10 7.74
N ARG A 116 6.17 -13.59 8.94
CA ARG A 116 6.05 -12.16 9.26
C ARG A 116 7.41 -11.48 9.27
N PHE A 117 7.43 -10.24 8.80
CA PHE A 117 8.60 -9.40 8.69
C PHE A 117 8.51 -8.32 9.76
N TYR A 118 9.60 -8.13 10.50
CA TYR A 118 9.68 -7.22 11.63
C TYR A 118 10.87 -6.29 11.51
N ASP A 119 10.73 -5.09 12.06
CA ASP A 119 11.83 -4.13 12.18
C ASP A 119 12.68 -4.34 13.44
N GLU A 120 13.65 -3.46 13.64
CA GLU A 120 14.57 -3.50 14.79
C GLU A 120 13.86 -3.37 16.14
N LEU A 121 12.66 -2.78 16.17
CA LEU A 121 11.84 -2.64 17.37
C LEU A 121 10.86 -3.80 17.53
N GLY A 122 10.90 -4.80 16.65
CA GLY A 122 9.96 -5.91 16.61
C GLY A 122 8.57 -5.50 16.13
N LYS A 123 8.42 -4.36 15.45
CA LYS A 123 7.12 -3.93 14.90
C LYS A 123 6.88 -4.60 13.55
N TYR A 124 5.61 -4.91 13.29
CA TYR A 124 5.15 -5.56 12.07
C TYR A 124 5.34 -4.67 10.83
N ILE A 125 5.88 -5.26 9.75
CA ILE A 125 6.05 -4.60 8.45
C ILE A 125 5.08 -5.20 7.42
N CYS A 126 5.20 -6.50 7.17
CA CYS A 126 4.41 -7.25 6.20
C CYS A 126 4.43 -8.75 6.53
N GLU A 127 3.67 -9.55 5.77
CA GLU A 127 3.69 -11.00 5.88
C GLU A 127 3.52 -11.69 4.53
N VAL A 128 4.20 -12.82 4.36
CA VAL A 128 3.92 -13.77 3.28
C VAL A 128 2.99 -14.84 3.83
N ARG A 129 1.80 -14.95 3.25
CA ARG A 129 0.81 -15.95 3.64
C ARG A 129 0.98 -17.24 2.84
N TYR A 130 0.65 -18.35 3.49
CA TYR A 130 0.62 -19.68 2.90
C TYR A 130 -0.21 -19.74 1.61
N GLY A 131 0.21 -20.61 0.68
CA GLY A 131 -0.68 -21.14 -0.34
C GLY A 131 0.07 -21.85 -1.45
N ASP A 132 -0.46 -22.98 -1.88
CA ASP A 132 -0.02 -23.71 -3.06
C ASP A 132 -1.01 -23.48 -4.22
N ALA A 133 -0.84 -24.22 -5.33
CA ALA A 133 -1.71 -24.14 -6.50
C ALA A 133 -3.21 -24.32 -6.23
N SER A 134 -3.56 -24.96 -5.11
CA SER A 134 -4.94 -25.23 -4.70
C SER A 134 -5.53 -24.15 -3.78
N ALA A 135 -4.71 -23.27 -3.19
CA ALA A 135 -5.15 -22.22 -2.28
C ALA A 135 -5.82 -21.06 -3.02
N ASN A 136 -6.82 -20.42 -2.40
CA ASN A 136 -7.48 -19.24 -2.95
C ASN A 136 -6.47 -18.10 -3.13
N ALA A 137 -6.66 -17.25 -4.15
CA ALA A 137 -5.81 -16.07 -4.39
C ALA A 137 -5.71 -15.14 -3.17
N LEU A 138 -6.78 -15.03 -2.37
CA LEU A 138 -6.83 -14.25 -1.14
C LEU A 138 -6.12 -14.92 0.05
N GLN A 139 -5.70 -16.17 -0.09
CA GLN A 139 -4.98 -16.88 0.97
C GLN A 139 -3.47 -16.76 0.81
N ARG A 140 -2.98 -16.49 -0.41
CA ARG A 140 -1.56 -16.60 -0.77
C ARG A 140 -0.92 -15.27 -1.15
N GLY A 141 0.39 -15.20 -0.96
CA GLY A 141 1.22 -14.08 -1.41
C GLY A 141 1.49 -13.04 -0.35
N LEU A 142 1.80 -11.83 -0.79
CA LEU A 142 2.30 -10.78 0.09
C LEU A 142 1.15 -9.93 0.63
N TRP A 143 1.15 -9.78 1.94
CA TRP A 143 0.16 -9.03 2.69
C TRP A 143 0.82 -8.01 3.60
N THR A 144 0.10 -6.95 3.91
CA THR A 144 0.41 -6.05 5.01
C THR A 144 -0.88 -5.69 5.75
N ASN A 145 -0.82 -4.74 6.66
CA ASN A 145 -1.96 -4.24 7.39
C ASN A 145 -1.83 -2.72 7.58
N THR A 146 -2.77 -1.95 7.04
CA THR A 146 -2.72 -0.47 7.04
C THR A 146 -2.75 0.13 8.45
N LYS A 147 -3.31 -0.59 9.43
CA LYS A 147 -3.35 -0.18 10.85
C LYS A 147 -2.04 -0.49 11.60
N ASN A 148 -1.42 -1.63 11.30
CA ASN A 148 -0.28 -2.12 12.07
C ASN A 148 1.07 -1.71 11.46
N ALA A 149 1.12 -1.50 10.14
CA ALA A 149 2.32 -1.16 9.39
C ALA A 149 2.29 0.28 8.88
N THR A 150 1.52 1.18 9.50
CA THR A 150 1.40 2.60 9.10
C THR A 150 2.74 3.30 8.84
N PRO A 151 3.83 3.07 9.60
CA PRO A 151 5.14 3.68 9.33
C PRO A 151 5.75 3.30 7.96
N TYR A 152 5.26 2.24 7.33
CA TYR A 152 5.67 1.73 6.02
C TYR A 152 4.73 2.16 4.90
N PHE A 153 3.82 3.10 5.17
CA PHE A 153 2.97 3.71 4.16
C PHE A 153 3.29 5.18 3.98
N HIS A 154 3.25 5.62 2.72
CA HIS A 154 3.19 7.02 2.35
C HIS A 154 1.75 7.40 2.02
N SER A 155 1.18 8.34 2.77
CA SER A 155 -0.12 8.91 2.44
C SER A 155 0.03 9.97 1.34
N VAL A 156 -0.60 9.74 0.20
CA VAL A 156 -0.63 10.68 -0.93
C VAL A 156 -1.55 11.86 -0.62
N THR A 157 -2.57 11.64 0.21
CA THR A 157 -3.54 12.65 0.65
C THR A 157 -3.09 13.42 1.88
N ASN A 158 -1.85 13.21 2.35
CA ASN A 158 -1.30 13.80 3.57
C ASN A 158 -2.15 13.55 4.83
N GLY A 159 -2.75 12.37 4.92
CA GLY A 159 -3.63 11.96 6.02
C GLY A 159 -4.98 11.44 5.56
N TRP A 160 -5.86 11.21 6.53
CA TRP A 160 -7.24 10.80 6.30
C TRP A 160 -8.08 12.00 5.87
N ILE A 161 -8.81 11.84 4.77
CA ILE A 161 -9.82 12.78 4.30
C ILE A 161 -11.15 12.35 4.91
N ASP A 162 -11.69 13.17 5.80
CA ASP A 162 -13.01 12.97 6.34
C ASP A 162 -14.07 13.36 5.28
N TYR A 163 -14.93 12.40 4.94
CA TYR A 163 -16.06 12.61 4.04
C TYR A 163 -17.40 12.46 4.75
N SER A 164 -17.39 12.36 6.09
CA SER A 164 -18.59 12.24 6.92
C SER A 164 -19.68 13.23 6.54
N ASP A 165 -19.30 14.48 6.23
CA ASP A 165 -20.23 15.57 5.92
C ASP A 165 -19.84 16.41 4.68
N ASN A 166 -18.84 15.99 3.90
CA ASN A 166 -18.38 16.75 2.73
C ASN A 166 -19.16 16.39 1.46
N LEU A 167 -20.47 16.67 1.46
CA LEU A 167 -21.33 16.48 0.29
C LEU A 167 -20.81 17.24 -0.93
N LEU A 168 -20.16 18.39 -0.73
CA LEU A 168 -19.57 19.16 -1.82
C LEU A 168 -18.45 18.41 -2.53
N LEU A 169 -17.57 17.71 -1.80
CA LEU A 169 -16.52 16.87 -2.38
C LEU A 169 -17.10 15.67 -3.12
N VAL A 170 -18.12 15.03 -2.56
CA VAL A 170 -18.85 13.93 -3.24
C VAL A 170 -19.51 14.42 -4.53
N THR A 171 -20.15 15.58 -4.49
CA THR A 171 -20.76 16.23 -5.66
C THR A 171 -19.69 16.62 -6.69
N LEU A 172 -18.54 17.15 -6.25
CA LEU A 172 -17.43 17.48 -7.13
C LEU A 172 -16.91 16.23 -7.86
N PHE A 173 -16.67 15.13 -7.15
CA PHE A 173 -16.26 13.87 -7.78
C PHE A 173 -17.32 13.34 -8.72
N SER A 174 -18.59 13.35 -8.32
CA SER A 174 -19.70 12.90 -9.16
C SER A 174 -19.77 13.70 -10.46
N HIS A 175 -19.63 15.03 -10.40
CA HIS A 175 -19.61 15.88 -11.58
C HIS A 175 -18.35 15.68 -12.43
N ALA A 176 -17.19 15.53 -11.80
CA ALA A 176 -15.94 15.23 -12.50
C ALA A 176 -15.97 13.89 -13.24
N LEU A 177 -16.75 12.89 -12.78
CA LEU A 177 -16.84 11.61 -13.49
C LEU A 177 -17.71 11.67 -14.76
N ILE A 178 -18.63 12.63 -14.85
CA ILE A 178 -19.58 12.76 -15.97
C ILE A 178 -19.28 13.95 -16.89
N SER A 179 -18.31 14.79 -16.54
CA SER A 179 -17.94 15.96 -17.34
C SER A 179 -17.00 15.62 -18.50
N THR A 180 -16.79 16.61 -19.37
CA THR A 180 -15.90 16.48 -20.52
C THR A 180 -14.46 16.77 -20.13
N PRO A 181 -13.46 16.34 -20.93
CA PRO A 181 -12.05 16.68 -20.71
C PRO A 181 -11.79 18.18 -20.52
N ILE A 182 -12.47 19.03 -21.32
CA ILE A 182 -12.39 20.50 -21.20
C ILE A 182 -12.90 20.97 -19.82
N GLY A 183 -13.96 20.34 -19.30
CA GLY A 183 -14.46 20.61 -17.96
C GLY A 183 -13.45 20.21 -16.88
N HIS A 184 -12.81 19.04 -17.04
CA HIS A 184 -11.77 18.56 -16.13
C HIS A 184 -10.57 19.50 -16.07
N GLU A 185 -10.07 19.96 -17.21
CA GLU A 185 -8.94 20.91 -17.27
C GLU A 185 -9.24 22.18 -16.49
N LYS A 186 -10.43 22.78 -16.68
CA LYS A 186 -10.84 24.00 -15.95
C LYS A 186 -10.99 23.77 -14.45
N ALA A 187 -11.59 22.64 -14.07
CA ALA A 187 -11.73 22.28 -12.67
C ALA A 187 -10.34 22.07 -12.03
N LEU A 188 -9.43 21.41 -12.73
CA LEU A 188 -8.06 21.16 -12.27
C LEU A 188 -7.30 22.47 -12.03
N GLU A 189 -7.38 23.43 -12.95
CA GLU A 189 -6.74 24.76 -12.76
C GLU A 189 -7.28 25.48 -11.52
N THR A 190 -8.60 25.39 -11.27
CA THR A 190 -9.23 25.98 -10.08
C THR A 190 -8.68 25.34 -8.80
N LEU A 191 -8.61 24.01 -8.77
CA LEU A 191 -8.09 23.26 -7.62
C LEU A 191 -6.60 23.53 -7.38
N LYS A 192 -5.80 23.62 -8.45
CA LYS A 192 -4.36 23.97 -8.35
C LYS A 192 -4.13 25.35 -7.75
N SER A 193 -4.93 26.34 -8.15
CA SER A 193 -4.87 27.70 -7.61
C SER A 193 -5.20 27.73 -6.11
N ASP A 194 -6.22 26.98 -5.68
CA ASP A 194 -6.58 26.84 -4.27
C ASP A 194 -5.45 26.18 -3.46
N ILE A 195 -4.90 25.06 -3.95
CA ILE A 195 -3.77 24.36 -3.32
C ILE A 195 -2.55 25.29 -3.18
N GLN A 196 -2.24 26.08 -4.20
CA GLN A 196 -1.14 27.04 -4.13
C GLN A 196 -1.39 28.11 -3.06
N SER A 197 -2.61 28.66 -3.01
CA SER A 197 -3.02 29.63 -1.99
C SER A 197 -2.89 29.08 -0.56
N GLN A 198 -3.16 27.79 -0.35
CA GLN A 198 -2.96 27.13 0.94
C GLN A 198 -1.47 27.00 1.30
N LYS A 199 -0.62 26.62 0.34
CA LYS A 199 0.85 26.55 0.53
C LYS A 199 1.43 27.89 0.93
N ASP A 200 1.05 28.96 0.23
CA ASP A 200 1.54 30.32 0.49
C ASP A 200 1.15 30.77 1.91
N LYS A 201 -0.08 30.49 2.35
CA LYS A 201 -0.53 30.77 3.72
C LYS A 201 0.21 29.97 4.78
N SER A 202 0.52 28.70 4.51
CA SER A 202 1.26 27.85 5.44
C SER A 202 2.71 28.32 5.62
N GLN A 203 3.36 28.84 4.58
CA GLN A 203 4.73 29.36 4.64
C GLN A 203 4.84 30.72 5.33
N LEU A 204 3.74 31.48 5.41
CA LEU A 204 3.67 32.74 6.16
C LEU A 204 3.50 32.54 7.69
N LEU A 205 3.26 31.30 8.11
CA LEU A 205 3.07 30.92 9.52
C LEU A 205 4.29 30.20 10.13
N GLU A 206 5.33 29.94 9.32
CA GLU A 206 6.67 29.49 9.75
C GLU A 206 7.63 30.68 9.90
#